data_AF-S9QFM1-F1
#
_entry.id   AF-S9QFM1-F1
#
_cell.length_a   1.000
_cell.length_b   1.000
_cell.length_c   1.000
_cell.angle_alpha   90.00
_cell.angle_beta   90.00
_cell.angle_gamma   90.00
#
_symmetry.space_group_name_H-M   'P 1'
#
loop_
_entity.id
_entity.type
_entity.pdbx_description
1 polymer ?
#
loop_
_entity_poly.entity_id
_entity_poly.type
_entity_poly.pdbx_seq_one_letter_code
_entity_poly.pdbx_strand_id
1 'polypeptide(L)'
;MKTHIVKKGDSIWSIARAHGFADWHPIYEHPANQALRKRRPDPALIQPGDRIAIPDQKAKPSASPAGQKQPLKVEPQKGPAESTDPFKQYLHHLSKLEQAAIAEGHGSLKRRITDFRLIYYPNGAPARTILGVVVGGGTWSLLIPGAAADREPRSWASPELAASREFLRKHKVVKIKGSEVDLGHLFAGLDAGNHPTPLSLGGIVHLKSNMAAATYAGDLGSVVAEYVLSSKASVHDLASRVDAGRLQQKYTEFISPEDTAGNADAYAMVLNLSRSVAQNLTDYYSATSDGVAQRYPRFIQRAHLTNHSRLVDLIFNSALAYMASNGRRDQVLAIISKPGPQLFGYSLWELYYNVSQWTAELFLSKMKKGG
;
A
#
# COMPACT_ATOMS: atom_id res chain seq x y z
N MET A 1 38.59 -21.44 -1.96
CA MET A 1 37.27 -21.38 -2.63
C MET A 1 36.47 -22.64 -2.28
N LYS A 2 35.24 -22.48 -1.78
CA LYS A 2 34.35 -23.61 -1.43
C LYS A 2 33.22 -23.72 -2.44
N THR A 3 32.59 -24.90 -2.57
CA THR A 3 31.37 -25.07 -3.39
C THR A 3 30.18 -25.34 -2.49
N HIS A 4 29.12 -24.53 -2.62
CA HIS A 4 27.83 -24.75 -1.98
C HIS A 4 26.89 -25.46 -2.94
N ILE A 5 26.20 -26.51 -2.48
CA ILE A 5 25.14 -27.18 -3.23
C ILE A 5 23.81 -26.62 -2.74
N VAL A 6 23.05 -25.97 -3.61
CA VAL A 6 21.77 -25.35 -3.28
C VAL A 6 20.82 -26.42 -2.75
N LYS A 7 20.21 -26.19 -1.58
CA LYS A 7 19.21 -27.07 -0.97
C LYS A 7 17.81 -26.48 -1.14
N LYS A 8 16.78 -27.30 -0.90
CA LYS A 8 15.40 -26.81 -0.86
C LYS A 8 15.26 -25.72 0.20
N GLY A 9 14.75 -24.55 -0.21
CA GLY A 9 14.60 -23.37 0.67
C GLY A 9 15.79 -22.41 0.66
N ASP A 10 16.92 -22.78 0.03
CA ASP A 10 18.00 -21.82 -0.19
C ASP A 10 17.60 -20.75 -1.21
N SER A 11 18.13 -19.55 -1.00
CA SER A 11 18.13 -18.44 -1.96
C SER A 11 19.54 -17.89 -2.06
N ILE A 12 19.89 -17.15 -3.12
CA ILE A 12 21.25 -16.61 -3.25
C ILE A 12 21.60 -15.69 -2.06
N TRP A 13 20.61 -14.97 -1.53
CA TRP A 13 20.76 -14.09 -0.37
C TRP A 13 21.02 -14.86 0.92
N SER A 14 20.31 -15.97 1.15
CA SER A 14 20.52 -16.79 2.34
C SER A 14 21.89 -17.48 2.30
N ILE A 15 22.32 -17.93 1.11
CA ILE A 15 23.66 -18.50 0.89
C ILE A 15 24.73 -17.43 1.16
N ALA A 16 24.58 -16.21 0.60
CA ALA A 16 25.54 -15.13 0.82
C ALA A 16 25.74 -14.83 2.31
N ARG A 17 24.64 -14.68 3.05
CA ARG A 17 24.67 -14.44 4.49
C ARG A 17 25.32 -15.59 5.25
N ALA A 18 25.00 -16.85 4.91
CA ALA A 18 25.58 -18.02 5.55
C ALA A 18 27.10 -18.11 5.37
N HIS A 19 27.62 -17.56 4.28
CA HIS A 19 29.07 -17.49 4.00
C HIS A 19 29.68 -16.12 4.37
N GLY A 20 28.98 -15.32 5.17
CA GLY A 20 29.45 -14.06 5.73
C GLY A 20 29.50 -12.88 4.77
N PHE A 21 28.95 -13.00 3.56
CA PHE A 21 28.88 -11.90 2.60
C PHE A 21 27.69 -10.99 2.93
N ALA A 22 27.93 -9.68 2.90
CA ALA A 22 26.88 -8.67 3.09
C ALA A 22 25.97 -8.53 1.85
N ASP A 23 26.48 -8.93 0.69
CA ASP A 23 25.81 -8.85 -0.60
C ASP A 23 26.01 -10.17 -1.37
N TRP A 24 25.07 -10.51 -2.25
CA TRP A 24 25.08 -11.73 -3.04
C TRP A 24 25.87 -11.60 -4.35
N HIS A 25 26.04 -10.38 -4.90
CA HIS A 25 26.76 -10.14 -6.16
C HIS A 25 28.19 -10.72 -6.15
N PRO A 26 29.01 -10.57 -5.08
CA PRO A 26 30.37 -11.13 -5.04
C PRO A 26 30.42 -12.65 -5.23
N ILE A 27 29.33 -13.35 -4.90
CA ILE A 27 29.21 -14.80 -5.11
C ILE A 27 28.67 -15.06 -6.51
N TYR A 28 27.50 -14.54 -6.86
CA TYR A 28 26.82 -14.91 -8.08
C TYR A 28 27.54 -14.44 -9.35
N GLU A 29 28.09 -13.23 -9.32
CA GLU A 29 28.80 -12.65 -10.46
C GLU A 29 30.24 -13.16 -10.58
N HIS A 30 30.74 -13.89 -9.57
CA HIS A 30 32.08 -14.45 -9.57
C HIS A 30 32.35 -15.23 -10.87
N PRO A 31 33.53 -15.09 -11.50
CA PRO A 31 33.84 -15.75 -12.77
C PRO A 31 33.60 -17.27 -12.76
N ALA A 32 33.89 -17.93 -11.64
CA ALA A 32 33.66 -19.37 -11.47
C ALA A 32 32.17 -19.79 -11.56
N ASN A 33 31.22 -18.86 -11.39
CA ASN A 33 29.78 -19.09 -11.49
C ASN A 33 29.19 -18.69 -12.86
N GLN A 34 30.03 -18.41 -13.87
CA GLN A 34 29.54 -18.06 -15.20
C GLN A 34 28.61 -19.12 -15.82
N ALA A 35 28.91 -20.41 -15.64
CA ALA A 35 28.06 -21.49 -16.13
C ALA A 35 26.69 -21.52 -15.44
N LEU A 36 26.66 -21.25 -14.11
CA LEU A 36 25.41 -21.11 -13.37
C LEU A 36 24.60 -19.93 -13.93
N ARG A 37 25.21 -18.77 -14.14
CA ARG A 37 24.55 -17.57 -14.69
C ARG A 37 24.00 -17.76 -16.09
N LYS A 38 24.67 -18.58 -16.93
CA LYS A 38 24.13 -18.96 -18.25
C LYS A 38 22.86 -19.80 -18.12
N ARG A 39 22.80 -20.70 -17.13
CA ARG A 39 21.64 -21.59 -16.89
C ARG A 39 20.51 -20.89 -16.15
N ARG A 40 20.84 -20.00 -15.21
CA ARG A 40 19.94 -19.19 -14.39
C ARG A 40 20.37 -17.74 -14.60
N PRO A 41 19.79 -16.97 -15.53
CA PRO A 41 20.16 -15.57 -15.70
C PRO A 41 19.75 -14.71 -14.50
N ASP A 42 18.59 -15.03 -13.91
CA ASP A 42 18.06 -14.38 -12.72
C ASP A 42 18.55 -15.10 -11.44
N PRO A 43 19.26 -14.39 -10.53
CA PRO A 43 19.77 -14.95 -9.28
C PRO A 43 18.67 -15.42 -8.32
N ALA A 44 17.42 -14.97 -8.48
CA ALA A 44 16.27 -15.45 -7.72
C ALA A 44 15.83 -16.87 -8.12
N LEU A 45 16.30 -17.39 -9.26
CA LEU A 45 15.85 -18.65 -9.86
C LEU A 45 16.81 -19.83 -9.64
N ILE A 46 17.72 -19.75 -8.67
CA ILE A 46 18.56 -20.90 -8.31
C ILE A 46 17.68 -22.06 -7.81
N GLN A 47 18.05 -23.29 -8.15
CA GLN A 47 17.27 -24.49 -7.84
C GLN A 47 18.08 -25.48 -7.00
N PRO A 48 17.41 -26.32 -6.18
CA PRO A 48 18.09 -27.39 -5.45
C PRO A 48 18.95 -28.25 -6.38
N GLY A 49 20.19 -28.51 -5.96
CA GLY A 49 21.20 -29.21 -6.75
C GLY A 49 22.13 -28.31 -7.58
N ASP A 50 21.81 -27.03 -7.76
CA ASP A 50 22.74 -26.07 -8.37
C ASP A 50 24.06 -25.99 -7.55
N ARG A 51 25.20 -25.86 -8.24
CA ARG A 51 26.53 -25.72 -7.63
C ARG A 51 26.97 -24.27 -7.71
N ILE A 52 27.26 -23.65 -6.56
CA ILE A 52 27.69 -22.26 -6.45
C ILE A 52 29.11 -22.22 -5.85
N ALA A 53 30.06 -21.68 -6.59
CA ALA A 53 31.39 -21.37 -6.08
C ALA A 53 31.33 -20.17 -5.13
N ILE A 54 31.81 -20.34 -3.91
CA ILE A 54 31.91 -19.31 -2.87
C ILE A 54 33.37 -18.84 -2.81
N PRO A 55 33.67 -17.60 -3.22
CA PRO A 55 35.02 -17.04 -3.12
C PRO A 55 35.48 -16.97 -1.67
N ASP A 56 36.79 -17.01 -1.44
CA ASP A 56 37.34 -16.82 -0.11
C ASP A 56 37.14 -15.35 0.30
N GLN A 57 36.69 -15.11 1.53
CA GLN A 57 36.54 -13.74 2.01
C GLN A 57 37.92 -13.11 2.10
N LYS A 58 38.10 -11.95 1.45
CA LYS A 58 39.24 -11.09 1.76
C LYS A 58 39.14 -10.75 3.24
N ALA A 59 40.13 -11.17 4.02
CA ALA A 59 40.19 -10.87 5.44
C ALA A 59 39.96 -9.35 5.63
N LYS A 60 38.98 -8.99 6.46
CA LYS A 60 38.82 -7.60 6.89
C LYS A 60 40.16 -7.15 7.46
N PRO A 61 40.64 -5.94 7.14
CA PRO A 61 41.78 -5.37 7.85
C PRO A 61 41.50 -5.47 9.35
N SER A 62 42.34 -6.22 10.06
CA SER A 62 42.25 -6.37 11.51
C SER A 62 42.27 -4.99 12.14
N ALA A 63 41.25 -4.69 12.93
CA ALA A 63 41.22 -3.46 13.71
C ALA A 63 42.50 -3.40 14.56
N SER A 64 43.30 -2.35 14.36
CA SER A 64 44.49 -2.06 15.15
C SER A 64 44.14 -1.98 16.65
N PRO A 65 45.08 -2.30 17.56
CA PRO A 65 44.84 -2.25 18.99
C PRO A 65 44.46 -0.83 19.42
N ALA A 66 43.42 -0.72 20.23
CA ALA A 66 42.93 0.54 20.77
C ALA A 66 44.00 1.23 21.61
N GLY A 67 44.57 2.32 21.09
CA GLY A 67 45.27 3.31 21.89
C GLY A 67 44.28 3.98 22.85
N GLN A 68 44.67 4.07 24.12
CA GLN A 68 43.93 4.77 25.17
C GLN A 68 43.56 6.19 24.71
N LYS A 69 42.26 6.45 24.58
CA LYS A 69 41.75 7.78 24.25
C LYS A 69 41.69 8.64 25.52
N GLN A 70 42.46 9.73 25.51
CA GLN A 70 42.16 10.89 26.35
C GLN A 70 40.72 11.37 26.07
N PRO A 71 40.02 11.95 27.06
CA PRO A 71 38.69 12.50 26.86
C PRO A 71 38.79 13.74 25.97
N LEU A 72 38.55 13.55 24.66
CA LEU A 72 38.27 14.64 23.74
C LEU A 72 36.97 15.28 24.17
N LYS A 73 37.03 16.57 24.49
CA LYS A 73 35.88 17.46 24.62
C LYS A 73 35.22 17.56 23.24
N VAL A 74 34.29 16.65 22.97
CA VAL A 74 33.51 16.65 21.73
C VAL A 74 32.57 17.84 21.81
N GLU A 75 32.91 18.94 21.14
CA GLU A 75 31.90 19.94 20.79
C GLU A 75 30.79 19.23 20.02
N PRO A 76 29.50 19.48 20.35
CA PRO A 76 28.39 18.84 19.67
C PRO A 76 28.52 19.15 18.18
N GLN A 77 28.84 18.13 17.38
CA GLN A 77 28.82 18.24 15.93
C GLN A 77 27.43 18.69 15.55
N LYS A 78 27.33 19.93 15.08
CA LYS A 78 26.14 20.49 14.47
C LYS A 78 25.77 19.52 13.35
N GLY A 79 24.69 18.76 13.54
CA GLY A 79 24.26 17.76 12.56
C GLY A 79 24.11 18.41 11.18
N PRO A 80 24.24 17.63 10.09
CA PRO A 80 24.01 18.15 8.75
C PRO A 80 22.68 18.90 8.74
N ALA A 81 22.68 20.12 8.19
CA ALA A 81 21.49 20.97 8.14
C ALA A 81 20.32 20.15 7.58
N GLU A 82 19.20 20.13 8.30
CA GLU A 82 18.00 19.40 7.86
C GLU A 82 17.60 19.90 6.47
N SER A 83 17.32 18.96 5.56
CA SER A 83 16.90 19.31 4.21
C SER A 83 15.57 20.07 4.28
N THR A 84 15.47 21.18 3.55
CA THR A 84 14.22 21.94 3.41
C THR A 84 13.23 21.31 2.43
N ASP A 85 13.63 20.23 1.74
CA ASP A 85 12.77 19.46 0.83
C ASP A 85 11.91 18.49 1.65
N PRO A 86 10.57 18.69 1.72
CA PRO A 86 9.69 17.86 2.54
C PRO A 86 9.77 16.38 2.19
N PHE A 87 9.98 16.03 0.92
CA PHE A 87 10.07 14.64 0.51
C PHE A 87 11.38 13.99 0.94
N LYS A 88 12.51 14.71 0.88
CA LYS A 88 13.79 14.21 1.42
C LYS A 88 13.74 14.04 2.93
N GLN A 89 13.10 14.96 3.65
CA GLN A 89 12.90 14.84 5.09
C GLN A 89 12.04 13.62 5.43
N TYR A 90 10.96 13.39 4.68
CA TYR A 90 10.14 12.19 4.81
C TYR A 90 10.94 10.91 4.57
N LEU A 91 11.70 10.84 3.46
CA LEU A 91 12.54 9.68 3.13
C LEU A 91 13.62 9.40 4.18
N HIS A 92 14.15 10.42 4.84
CA HIS A 92 15.11 10.26 5.94
C HIS A 92 14.48 9.54 7.14
N HIS A 93 13.32 10.00 7.61
CA HIS A 93 12.61 9.34 8.72
C HIS A 93 12.15 7.93 8.33
N LEU A 94 11.67 7.75 7.10
CA LEU A 94 11.28 6.45 6.57
C LEU A 94 12.48 5.47 6.54
N SER A 95 13.63 5.92 6.06
CA SER A 95 14.84 5.08 5.98
C SER A 95 15.33 4.64 7.36
N LYS A 96 15.28 5.51 8.38
CA LYS A 96 15.63 5.17 9.77
C LYS A 96 14.75 4.04 10.30
N LEU A 97 13.43 4.17 10.15
CA LEU A 97 12.47 3.16 10.56
C LEU A 97 12.64 1.85 9.78
N GLU A 98 12.90 1.94 8.47
CA GLU A 98 13.12 0.77 7.61
C GLU A 98 14.34 -0.03 8.06
N GLN A 99 15.46 0.63 8.36
CA GLN A 99 16.68 -0.02 8.84
C GLN A 99 16.46 -0.73 10.18
N ALA A 100 15.74 -0.09 11.10
CA ALA A 100 15.39 -0.69 12.39
C ALA A 100 14.48 -1.93 12.22
N ALA A 101 13.50 -1.86 11.32
CA ALA A 101 12.64 -2.98 11.01
C ALA A 101 13.43 -4.17 10.43
N ILE A 102 14.38 -3.89 9.52
CA ILE A 102 15.29 -4.92 8.97
C ILE A 102 16.11 -5.58 10.08
N ALA A 103 16.65 -4.79 11.01
CA ALA A 103 17.42 -5.30 12.14
C ALA A 103 16.59 -6.16 13.10
N GLU A 104 15.29 -5.87 13.24
CA GLU A 104 14.33 -6.68 14.01
C GLU A 104 13.85 -7.94 13.26
N GLY A 105 14.27 -8.14 12.00
CA GLY A 105 13.96 -9.33 11.21
C GLY A 105 12.85 -9.15 10.18
N HIS A 106 12.35 -7.94 9.96
CA HIS A 106 11.38 -7.63 8.90
C HIS A 106 12.09 -7.50 7.54
N GLY A 107 12.73 -8.58 7.11
CA GLY A 107 13.68 -8.59 5.99
C GLY A 107 13.06 -8.51 4.59
N SER A 108 11.77 -8.82 4.42
CA SER A 108 11.11 -8.75 3.10
C SER A 108 10.54 -7.36 2.82
N LEU A 109 10.61 -6.90 1.56
CA LEU A 109 10.03 -5.61 1.15
C LEU A 109 8.53 -5.55 1.44
N LYS A 110 7.81 -6.64 1.17
CA LYS A 110 6.37 -6.73 1.41
C LYS A 110 6.02 -6.48 2.87
N ARG A 111 6.75 -7.12 3.80
CA ARG A 111 6.55 -6.94 5.24
C ARG A 111 6.75 -5.48 5.66
N ARG A 112 7.79 -4.83 5.13
CA ARG A 112 8.07 -3.42 5.46
C ARG A 112 7.03 -2.45 4.91
N ILE A 113 6.44 -2.75 3.74
CA ILE A 113 5.28 -2.01 3.24
C ILE A 113 4.11 -2.12 4.24
N THR A 114 3.83 -3.33 4.75
CA THR A 114 2.82 -3.54 5.79
C THR A 114 3.13 -2.74 7.06
N ASP A 115 4.39 -2.72 7.49
CA ASP A 115 4.82 -1.95 8.66
C ASP A 115 4.55 -0.45 8.47
N PHE A 116 4.87 0.12 7.31
CA PHE A 116 4.60 1.54 7.03
C PHE A 116 3.11 1.85 6.93
N ARG A 117 2.30 0.96 6.35
CA ARG A 117 0.83 1.12 6.39
C ARG A 117 0.33 1.19 7.83
N LEU A 118 0.85 0.36 8.74
CA LEU A 118 0.40 0.31 10.13
C LEU A 118 0.60 1.63 10.89
N ILE A 119 1.56 2.48 10.50
CA ILE A 119 1.74 3.83 11.08
C ILE A 119 0.48 4.68 10.90
N TYR A 120 -0.16 4.59 9.74
CA TYR A 120 -1.34 5.38 9.37
C TYR A 120 -2.64 4.69 9.75
N TYR A 121 -2.65 3.38 9.62
CA TYR A 121 -3.85 2.57 9.59
C TYR A 121 -3.65 1.33 10.47
N PRO A 122 -3.55 1.49 11.80
CA PRO A 122 -3.26 0.36 12.68
C PRO A 122 -4.33 -0.72 12.57
N ASN A 123 -3.92 -1.98 12.67
CA ASN A 123 -4.86 -3.07 12.86
C ASN A 123 -5.56 -2.87 14.21
N GLY A 124 -6.89 -2.82 14.22
CA GLY A 124 -7.65 -2.91 15.45
C GLY A 124 -7.55 -4.30 16.08
N ALA A 125 -8.30 -4.54 17.16
CA ALA A 125 -8.45 -5.90 17.70
C ALA A 125 -8.90 -6.86 16.58
N PRO A 126 -8.45 -8.12 16.54
CA PRO A 126 -8.83 -9.04 15.47
C PRO A 126 -10.34 -9.11 15.28
N ALA A 127 -10.77 -9.08 14.02
CA ALA A 127 -12.15 -9.36 13.66
C ALA A 127 -12.52 -10.78 14.09
N ARG A 128 -13.66 -10.96 14.74
CA ARG A 128 -14.20 -12.28 15.12
C ARG A 128 -15.45 -12.54 14.33
N THR A 129 -15.62 -13.75 13.80
CA THR A 129 -16.87 -14.17 13.19
C THR A 129 -17.73 -14.88 14.23
N ILE A 130 -18.87 -14.30 14.59
CA ILE A 130 -19.87 -14.88 15.51
C ILE A 130 -21.14 -15.12 14.68
N LEU A 131 -21.57 -16.38 14.53
CA LEU A 131 -22.76 -16.73 13.74
C LEU A 131 -22.73 -16.20 12.29
N GLY A 132 -21.57 -16.27 11.62
CA GLY A 132 -21.39 -15.74 10.26
C GLY A 132 -21.24 -14.21 10.19
N VAL A 133 -21.36 -13.52 11.32
CA VAL A 133 -21.22 -12.07 11.44
C VAL A 133 -19.82 -11.71 11.87
N VAL A 134 -19.16 -10.85 11.12
CA VAL A 134 -17.89 -10.26 11.55
C VAL A 134 -18.16 -9.14 12.57
N VAL A 135 -17.60 -9.28 13.78
CA VAL A 135 -17.71 -8.39 14.95
C VAL A 135 -16.31 -8.08 15.49
N GLY A 136 -16.03 -6.81 15.80
CA GLY A 136 -14.66 -6.36 16.08
C GLY A 136 -13.80 -6.31 14.81
N GLY A 137 -12.50 -6.06 14.93
CA GLY A 137 -11.68 -5.73 13.75
C GLY A 137 -11.56 -4.22 13.59
N GLY A 138 -10.35 -3.68 13.51
CA GLY A 138 -10.20 -2.40 12.82
C GLY A 138 -10.57 -2.60 11.34
N THR A 139 -11.15 -1.59 10.69
CA THR A 139 -11.57 -1.65 9.26
C THR A 139 -10.49 -2.26 8.36
N TRP A 140 -9.21 -1.97 8.65
CA TRP A 140 -8.07 -2.47 7.89
C TRP A 140 -7.81 -3.97 7.98
N SER A 141 -8.15 -4.63 9.09
CA SER A 141 -8.04 -6.08 9.19
C SER A 141 -9.09 -6.80 8.35
N LEU A 142 -10.21 -6.13 8.05
CA LEU A 142 -11.23 -6.63 7.11
C LEU A 142 -10.83 -6.37 5.67
N LEU A 143 -10.26 -5.19 5.39
CA LEU A 143 -9.82 -4.82 4.05
C LEU A 143 -8.55 -5.57 3.63
N ILE A 144 -7.65 -5.91 4.55
CA ILE A 144 -6.40 -6.63 4.24
C ILE A 144 -6.26 -7.84 5.19
N PRO A 145 -7.07 -8.91 5.01
CA PRO A 145 -7.06 -10.06 5.91
C PRO A 145 -5.70 -10.72 6.04
N GLY A 146 -4.92 -10.76 4.96
CA GLY A 146 -3.57 -11.31 4.94
C GLY A 146 -2.55 -10.58 5.83
N ALA A 147 -2.87 -9.36 6.27
CA ALA A 147 -2.06 -8.55 7.17
C ALA A 147 -2.74 -8.32 8.54
N ALA A 148 -3.85 -8.99 8.85
CA ALA A 148 -4.63 -8.71 10.07
C ALA A 148 -3.88 -9.02 11.38
N ALA A 149 -3.01 -10.04 11.36
CA ALA A 149 -2.19 -10.43 12.51
C ALA A 149 -0.94 -9.55 12.68
N ASP A 150 -0.60 -8.76 11.67
CA ASP A 150 0.64 -8.00 11.65
C ASP A 150 0.61 -6.82 12.63
N ARG A 151 1.80 -6.50 13.15
CA ARG A 151 2.05 -5.43 14.12
C ARG A 151 3.26 -4.62 13.68
N GLU A 152 3.35 -3.38 14.13
CA GLU A 152 4.54 -2.56 13.87
C GLU A 152 5.79 -3.20 14.50
N PRO A 153 6.99 -2.97 13.95
CA PRO A 153 8.26 -3.32 14.59
C PRO A 153 8.30 -2.74 16.01
N ARG A 154 8.65 -3.56 17.01
CA ARG A 154 8.70 -3.13 18.42
C ARG A 154 9.75 -2.05 18.63
N SER A 155 10.84 -2.11 17.85
CA SER A 155 11.91 -1.11 17.86
C SER A 155 11.42 0.31 17.58
N TRP A 156 10.34 0.49 16.82
CA TRP A 156 9.78 1.81 16.52
C TRP A 156 9.16 2.53 17.72
N ALA A 157 8.89 1.81 18.81
CA ALA A 157 8.44 2.38 20.08
C ALA A 157 9.60 2.91 20.96
N SER A 158 10.86 2.67 20.56
CA SER A 158 12.02 3.22 21.28
C SER A 158 12.01 4.76 21.26
N PRO A 159 12.51 5.45 22.31
CA PRO A 159 12.57 6.92 22.33
C PRO A 159 13.25 7.53 21.10
N GLU A 160 14.29 6.86 20.58
CA GLU A 160 15.04 7.31 19.40
C GLU A 160 14.19 7.27 18.12
N LEU A 161 13.40 6.22 17.91
CA LEU A 161 12.64 6.01 16.67
C LEU A 161 11.20 6.53 16.74
N ALA A 162 10.65 6.70 17.95
CA ALA A 162 9.30 7.21 18.15
C ALA A 162 9.09 8.59 17.51
N ALA A 163 10.11 9.46 17.54
CA ALA A 163 10.07 10.76 16.86
C ALA A 163 9.95 10.62 15.34
N SER A 164 10.65 9.66 14.73
CA SER A 164 10.57 9.42 13.28
C SER A 164 9.22 8.82 12.90
N ARG A 165 8.71 7.89 13.69
CA ARG A 165 7.36 7.32 13.52
C ARG A 165 6.29 8.41 13.59
N GLU A 166 6.34 9.26 14.61
CA GLU A 166 5.41 10.37 14.79
C GLU A 166 5.53 11.42 13.68
N PHE A 167 6.75 11.69 13.20
CA PHE A 167 6.96 12.54 12.04
C PHE A 167 6.22 12.01 10.81
N LEU A 168 6.42 10.73 10.46
CA LEU A 168 5.73 10.14 9.30
C LEU A 168 4.21 10.18 9.46
N ARG A 169 3.70 9.91 10.67
CA ARG A 169 2.27 9.95 10.97
C ARG A 169 1.66 11.34 10.76
N LYS A 170 2.35 12.39 11.19
CA LYS A 170 1.93 13.80 11.02
C LYS A 170 2.08 14.31 9.59
N HIS A 171 3.02 13.77 8.82
CA HIS A 171 3.31 14.16 7.45
C HIS A 171 2.84 13.09 6.46
N LYS A 172 1.60 12.61 6.65
CA LYS A 172 0.97 11.63 5.75
C LYS A 172 0.88 12.15 4.31
N VAL A 173 0.53 13.43 4.17
CA VAL A 173 0.50 14.14 2.88
C VAL A 173 1.84 14.84 2.67
N VAL A 174 2.53 14.52 1.58
CA VAL A 174 3.87 15.03 1.27
C VAL A 174 3.84 15.76 -0.06
N LYS A 175 4.43 16.96 -0.09
CA LYS A 175 4.63 17.72 -1.33
C LYS A 175 5.83 17.18 -2.09
N ILE A 176 5.59 16.60 -3.26
CA ILE A 176 6.59 15.98 -4.14
C ILE A 176 6.50 16.66 -5.51
N LYS A 177 7.56 17.39 -5.89
CA LYS A 177 7.64 18.12 -7.19
C LYS A 177 6.40 18.99 -7.47
N GLY A 178 5.87 19.65 -6.43
CA GLY A 178 4.71 20.54 -6.54
C GLY A 178 3.34 19.87 -6.42
N SER A 179 3.27 18.54 -6.42
CA SER A 179 2.04 17.78 -6.16
C SER A 179 2.00 17.28 -4.72
N GLU A 180 0.84 17.33 -4.08
CA GLU A 180 0.63 16.69 -2.78
C GLU A 180 0.21 15.24 -2.98
N VAL A 181 0.77 14.34 -2.17
CA VAL A 181 0.50 12.90 -2.24
C VAL A 181 0.29 12.35 -0.84
N ASP A 182 -0.83 11.68 -0.62
CA ASP A 182 -1.07 10.93 0.60
C ASP A 182 -0.32 9.59 0.56
N LEU A 183 0.80 9.52 1.28
CA LEU A 183 1.62 8.32 1.33
C LEU A 183 0.98 7.21 2.20
N GLY A 184 0.03 7.55 3.07
CA GLY A 184 -0.75 6.53 3.79
C GLY A 184 -1.62 5.72 2.84
N HIS A 185 -2.36 6.38 1.94
CA HIS A 185 -3.15 5.73 0.89
C HIS A 185 -2.27 4.93 -0.09
N LEU A 186 -1.10 5.46 -0.44
CA LEU A 186 -0.10 4.70 -1.19
C LEU A 186 0.24 3.37 -0.49
N PHE A 187 0.62 3.42 0.79
CA PHE A 187 0.98 2.20 1.53
C PHE A 187 -0.19 1.26 1.74
N ALA A 188 -1.40 1.76 1.96
CA ALA A 188 -2.61 0.94 2.02
C ALA A 188 -2.83 0.14 0.72
N GLY A 189 -2.71 0.79 -0.44
CA GLY A 189 -2.85 0.13 -1.73
C GLY A 189 -1.74 -0.89 -2.00
N LEU A 190 -0.48 -0.54 -1.71
CA LEU A 190 0.66 -1.47 -1.88
C LEU A 190 0.54 -2.69 -0.96
N ASP A 191 0.12 -2.50 0.29
CA ASP A 191 -0.06 -3.60 1.24
C ASP A 191 -1.22 -4.49 0.83
N ALA A 192 -2.35 -3.92 0.43
CA ALA A 192 -3.46 -4.70 -0.11
C ALA A 192 -3.06 -5.50 -1.37
N GLY A 193 -2.23 -4.91 -2.24
CA GLY A 193 -1.64 -5.57 -3.40
C GLY A 193 -0.64 -6.69 -3.04
N ASN A 194 0.01 -6.61 -1.87
CA ASN A 194 0.85 -7.69 -1.35
C ASN A 194 0.03 -8.88 -0.83
N HIS A 195 -1.23 -8.63 -0.46
CA HIS A 195 -2.16 -9.60 0.12
C HIS A 195 -3.46 -9.72 -0.69
N PRO A 196 -3.40 -10.03 -2.01
CA PRO A 196 -4.57 -10.00 -2.87
C PRO A 196 -5.63 -10.99 -2.40
N THR A 197 -6.79 -10.49 -2.02
CA THR A 197 -7.89 -11.31 -1.47
C THR A 197 -9.23 -10.73 -1.92
N PRO A 198 -10.17 -11.53 -2.44
CA PRO A 198 -11.54 -11.09 -2.59
C PRO A 198 -12.17 -10.88 -1.20
N LEU A 199 -12.90 -9.79 -1.01
CA LEU A 199 -13.54 -9.51 0.26
C LEU A 199 -15.00 -9.97 0.23
N SER A 200 -15.44 -10.58 1.33
CA SER A 200 -16.85 -10.78 1.62
C SER A 200 -17.16 -10.13 2.95
N LEU A 201 -18.01 -9.11 2.94
CA LEU A 201 -18.40 -8.38 4.14
C LEU A 201 -19.79 -8.83 4.56
N GLY A 202 -19.84 -9.54 5.68
CA GLY A 202 -21.08 -10.08 6.25
C GLY A 202 -21.78 -11.11 5.35
N GLY A 203 -21.06 -11.76 4.42
CA GLY A 203 -21.62 -12.75 3.49
C GLY A 203 -22.57 -12.16 2.42
N ILE A 204 -22.72 -10.84 2.39
CA ILE A 204 -23.73 -10.15 1.59
C ILE A 204 -23.07 -9.31 0.49
N VAL A 205 -21.99 -8.61 0.83
CA VAL A 205 -21.28 -7.73 -0.09
C VAL A 205 -19.98 -8.40 -0.53
N HIS A 206 -19.78 -8.54 -1.84
CA HIS A 206 -18.61 -9.18 -2.41
C HIS A 206 -17.80 -8.18 -3.23
N LEU A 207 -16.55 -7.92 -2.82
CA LEU A 207 -15.61 -7.08 -3.54
C LEU A 207 -14.52 -7.95 -4.15
N LYS A 208 -14.34 -7.86 -5.48
CA LYS A 208 -13.37 -8.69 -6.21
C LYS A 208 -11.91 -8.34 -5.92
N SER A 209 -11.65 -7.17 -5.37
CA SER A 209 -10.31 -6.67 -5.09
C SER A 209 -10.29 -5.94 -3.77
N ASN A 210 -9.56 -6.49 -2.79
CA ASN A 210 -9.24 -5.76 -1.58
C ASN A 210 -8.42 -4.50 -1.85
N MET A 211 -7.52 -4.51 -2.83
CA MET A 211 -6.74 -3.33 -3.19
C MET A 211 -7.64 -2.17 -3.61
N ALA A 212 -8.65 -2.42 -4.44
CA ALA A 212 -9.60 -1.38 -4.82
C ALA A 212 -10.42 -0.90 -3.60
N ALA A 213 -10.87 -1.84 -2.75
CA ALA A 213 -11.63 -1.54 -1.54
C ALA A 213 -10.83 -0.73 -0.50
N ALA A 214 -9.53 -0.96 -0.42
CA ALA A 214 -8.57 -0.28 0.45
C ALA A 214 -8.05 1.06 -0.10
N THR A 215 -8.47 1.42 -1.33
CA THR A 215 -8.06 2.62 -2.04
C THR A 215 -9.29 3.29 -2.67
N TYR A 216 -9.21 3.68 -3.94
CA TYR A 216 -10.19 4.53 -4.62
C TYR A 216 -11.64 4.03 -4.57
N ALA A 217 -11.88 2.72 -4.62
CA ALA A 217 -13.25 2.24 -4.64
C ALA A 217 -13.93 2.35 -3.27
N GLY A 218 -13.19 2.21 -2.17
CA GLY A 218 -13.72 2.43 -0.82
C GLY A 218 -14.14 3.89 -0.61
N ASP A 219 -13.29 4.82 -1.06
CA ASP A 219 -13.54 6.26 -1.00
C ASP A 219 -14.77 6.63 -1.82
N LEU A 220 -14.84 6.18 -3.08
CA LEU A 220 -16.00 6.42 -3.96
C LEU A 220 -17.28 5.75 -3.43
N GLY A 221 -17.18 4.58 -2.80
CA GLY A 221 -18.31 3.95 -2.11
C GLY A 221 -18.85 4.81 -0.97
N SER A 222 -17.95 5.46 -0.21
CA SER A 222 -18.31 6.40 0.86
C SER A 222 -19.03 7.63 0.29
N VAL A 223 -18.57 8.16 -0.86
CA VAL A 223 -19.26 9.25 -1.58
C VAL A 223 -20.72 8.88 -1.88
N VAL A 224 -20.95 7.70 -2.47
CA VAL A 224 -22.30 7.23 -2.82
C VAL A 224 -23.18 7.07 -1.59
N ALA A 225 -22.65 6.39 -0.55
CA ALA A 225 -23.41 6.15 0.67
C ALA A 225 -23.80 7.47 1.35
N GLU A 226 -22.86 8.39 1.53
CA GLU A 226 -23.10 9.66 2.22
C GLU A 226 -23.88 10.67 1.38
N TYR A 227 -23.84 10.56 0.05
CA TYR A 227 -24.73 11.31 -0.83
C TYR A 227 -26.19 10.97 -0.52
N VAL A 228 -26.52 9.68 -0.40
CA VAL A 228 -27.87 9.20 -0.12
C VAL A 228 -28.24 9.40 1.36
N LEU A 229 -27.41 8.94 2.28
CA LEU A 229 -27.72 8.87 3.72
C LEU A 229 -27.89 10.22 4.41
N SER A 230 -27.15 11.24 3.96
CA SER A 230 -27.26 12.59 4.55
C SER A 230 -28.33 13.45 3.84
N SER A 231 -29.14 12.87 2.96
CA SER A 231 -30.16 13.58 2.20
C SER A 231 -31.52 13.51 2.89
N LYS A 232 -32.32 14.57 2.74
CA LYS A 232 -33.73 14.60 3.15
C LYS A 232 -34.70 14.46 1.97
N ALA A 233 -34.17 14.39 0.75
CA ALA A 233 -34.98 14.26 -0.46
C ALA A 233 -35.58 12.84 -0.56
N SER A 234 -36.66 12.71 -1.35
CA SER A 234 -37.28 11.41 -1.56
C SER A 234 -36.38 10.48 -2.37
N VAL A 235 -36.63 9.16 -2.29
CA VAL A 235 -35.93 8.17 -3.13
C VAL A 235 -36.09 8.49 -4.61
N HIS A 236 -37.29 8.93 -5.01
CA HIS A 236 -37.57 9.32 -6.39
C HIS A 236 -36.71 10.50 -6.84
N ASP A 237 -36.63 11.56 -6.03
CA ASP A 237 -35.86 12.76 -6.39
C ASP A 237 -34.36 12.44 -6.49
N LEU A 238 -33.84 11.66 -5.54
CA LEU A 238 -32.43 11.28 -5.52
C LEU A 238 -32.04 10.30 -6.63
N ALA A 239 -32.97 9.43 -7.06
CA ALA A 239 -32.69 8.44 -8.10
C ALA A 239 -32.86 9.01 -9.51
N SER A 240 -33.74 9.99 -9.71
CA SER A 240 -34.10 10.53 -11.03
C SER A 240 -33.21 11.68 -11.48
N ARG A 241 -32.58 12.43 -10.56
CA ARG A 241 -31.79 13.61 -10.90
C ARG A 241 -30.58 13.77 -9.99
N VAL A 242 -29.41 13.97 -10.62
CA VAL A 242 -28.19 14.31 -9.89
C VAL A 242 -28.27 15.74 -9.34
N ASP A 243 -28.14 15.87 -8.03
CA ASP A 243 -27.67 17.11 -7.39
C ASP A 243 -26.14 17.19 -7.52
N ALA A 244 -25.67 17.85 -8.58
CA ALA A 244 -24.25 17.94 -8.91
C ALA A 244 -23.43 18.69 -7.84
N GLY A 245 -24.02 19.69 -7.17
CA GLY A 245 -23.35 20.44 -6.11
C GLY A 245 -23.09 19.55 -4.89
N ARG A 246 -24.12 18.81 -4.47
CA ARG A 246 -24.02 17.83 -3.38
C ARG A 246 -23.07 16.69 -3.73
N LEU A 247 -23.11 16.16 -4.95
CA LEU A 247 -22.21 15.10 -5.38
C LEU A 247 -20.76 15.58 -5.36
N GLN A 248 -20.48 16.78 -5.88
CA GLN A 248 -19.14 17.35 -5.84
C GLN A 248 -18.67 17.63 -4.40
N GLN A 249 -19.57 18.08 -3.51
CA GLN A 249 -19.25 18.27 -2.09
C GLN A 249 -18.84 16.94 -1.45
N LYS A 250 -19.64 15.89 -1.61
CA LYS A 250 -19.34 14.56 -1.05
C LYS A 250 -18.10 13.94 -1.68
N TYR A 251 -17.89 14.14 -2.97
CA TYR A 251 -16.65 13.75 -3.63
C TYR A 251 -15.43 14.41 -2.96
N THR A 252 -15.44 15.73 -2.76
CA THR A 252 -14.30 16.43 -2.13
C THR A 252 -14.10 16.03 -0.66
N GLU A 253 -15.16 15.69 0.06
CA GLU A 253 -15.09 15.25 1.46
C GLU A 253 -14.40 13.88 1.62
N PHE A 254 -14.63 12.94 0.68
CA PHE A 254 -14.17 11.55 0.80
C PHE A 254 -13.04 11.16 -0.15
N ILE A 255 -12.78 11.93 -1.21
CA ILE A 255 -11.72 11.65 -2.17
C ILE A 255 -10.99 12.94 -2.56
N SER A 256 -9.97 13.27 -1.78
CA SER A 256 -9.12 14.44 -2.03
C SER A 256 -8.14 14.19 -3.20
N PRO A 257 -7.58 15.26 -3.81
CA PRO A 257 -6.55 15.12 -4.83
C PRO A 257 -5.31 14.35 -4.35
N GLU A 258 -4.88 14.55 -3.10
CA GLU A 258 -3.73 13.89 -2.49
C GLU A 258 -3.99 12.39 -2.23
N ASP A 259 -5.19 12.02 -1.79
CA ASP A 259 -5.61 10.61 -1.66
C ASP A 259 -5.69 9.94 -3.02
N THR A 260 -6.25 10.65 -4.01
CA THR A 260 -6.31 10.20 -5.40
C THR A 260 -4.92 9.93 -5.96
N ALA A 261 -3.96 10.82 -5.68
CA ALA A 261 -2.56 10.64 -6.08
C ALA A 261 -1.92 9.42 -5.41
N GLY A 262 -2.11 9.25 -4.10
CA GLY A 262 -1.60 8.10 -3.35
C GLY A 262 -2.19 6.77 -3.83
N ASN A 263 -3.51 6.74 -4.03
CA ASN A 263 -4.24 5.61 -4.61
C ASN A 263 -3.70 5.26 -6.00
N ALA A 264 -3.57 6.23 -6.90
CA ALA A 264 -3.05 5.99 -8.25
C ALA A 264 -1.59 5.50 -8.24
N ASP A 265 -0.74 6.07 -7.37
CA ASP A 265 0.65 5.67 -7.22
C ASP A 265 0.79 4.21 -6.74
N ALA A 266 -0.12 3.71 -5.91
CA ALA A 266 -0.12 2.32 -5.47
C ALA A 266 -0.33 1.33 -6.61
N TYR A 267 -1.09 1.73 -7.64
CA TYR A 267 -1.25 0.94 -8.86
C TYR A 267 -0.11 1.17 -9.84
N ALA A 268 0.40 2.39 -9.97
CA ALA A 268 1.35 2.76 -11.01
C ALA A 268 2.79 2.37 -10.69
N MET A 269 3.18 2.39 -9.42
CA MET A 269 4.53 2.08 -8.98
C MET A 269 4.85 0.60 -9.22
N VAL A 270 6.03 0.33 -9.78
CA VAL A 270 6.57 -1.02 -9.95
C VAL A 270 7.64 -1.21 -8.90
N LEU A 271 7.41 -2.13 -7.97
CA LEU A 271 8.33 -2.40 -6.88
C LEU A 271 9.51 -3.25 -7.33
N ASN A 272 10.72 -2.77 -7.06
CA ASN A 272 11.93 -3.57 -7.12
C ASN A 272 12.18 -4.22 -5.74
N LEU A 273 12.00 -5.54 -5.68
CA LEU A 273 12.11 -6.31 -4.43
C LEU A 273 13.53 -6.34 -3.83
N SER A 274 14.55 -6.00 -4.62
CA SER A 274 15.94 -5.88 -4.15
C SER A 274 16.26 -4.54 -3.50
N ARG A 275 15.36 -3.56 -3.65
CA ARG A 275 15.51 -2.19 -3.13
C ARG A 275 14.75 -2.03 -1.82
N SER A 276 15.17 -1.05 -1.04
CA SER A 276 14.43 -0.59 0.14
C SER A 276 13.12 0.13 -0.26
N VAL A 277 12.19 0.30 0.66
CA VAL A 277 10.98 1.12 0.48
C VAL A 277 11.37 2.55 0.11
N ALA A 278 12.29 3.16 0.86
CA ALA A 278 12.80 4.51 0.57
C ALA A 278 13.40 4.63 -0.84
N GLN A 279 14.14 3.62 -1.28
CA GLN A 279 14.72 3.58 -2.62
C GLN A 279 13.65 3.45 -3.70
N ASN A 280 12.65 2.57 -3.52
CA ASN A 280 11.53 2.45 -4.46
C ASN A 280 10.76 3.78 -4.62
N LEU A 281 10.48 4.48 -3.51
CA LEU A 281 9.85 5.80 -3.54
C LEU A 281 10.73 6.83 -4.24
N THR A 282 12.03 6.85 -3.91
CA THR A 282 13.00 7.75 -4.56
C THR A 282 13.03 7.53 -6.07
N ASP A 283 13.16 6.28 -6.51
CA ASP A 283 13.22 5.91 -7.93
C ASP A 283 11.91 6.31 -8.64
N TYR A 284 10.76 6.01 -8.05
CA TYR A 284 9.45 6.32 -8.62
C TYR A 284 9.20 7.83 -8.76
N TYR A 285 9.48 8.62 -7.72
CA TYR A 285 9.22 10.07 -7.76
C TYR A 285 10.32 10.86 -8.47
N SER A 286 11.53 10.31 -8.62
CA SER A 286 12.62 10.97 -9.34
C SER A 286 12.57 10.74 -10.84
N ALA A 287 12.07 9.59 -11.30
CA ALA A 287 12.02 9.23 -12.70
C ALA A 287 11.21 10.22 -13.54
N THR A 288 11.76 10.57 -14.71
CA THR A 288 11.21 11.57 -15.62
C THR A 288 10.24 10.98 -16.63
N SER A 289 10.39 9.70 -17.00
CA SER A 289 9.56 9.00 -17.99
C SER A 289 8.74 7.84 -17.43
N ASP A 290 9.30 7.05 -16.50
CA ASP A 290 8.75 5.75 -16.06
C ASP A 290 8.23 5.71 -14.62
N GLY A 291 8.27 6.86 -13.94
CA GLY A 291 7.83 7.03 -12.55
C GLY A 291 6.48 7.72 -12.43
N VAL A 292 6.42 8.76 -11.61
CA VAL A 292 5.19 9.53 -11.33
C VAL A 292 4.53 10.12 -12.59
N ALA A 293 5.28 10.37 -13.66
CA ALA A 293 4.72 10.78 -14.96
C ALA A 293 3.75 9.74 -15.56
N GLN A 294 3.84 8.47 -15.14
CA GLN A 294 2.97 7.38 -15.57
C GLN A 294 1.84 7.07 -14.58
N ARG A 295 1.67 7.89 -13.52
CA ARG A 295 0.69 7.68 -12.44
C ARG A 295 -0.70 7.35 -12.99
N TYR A 296 -1.32 8.28 -13.71
CA TYR A 296 -2.70 8.12 -14.17
C TYR A 296 -2.85 7.14 -15.33
N PRO A 297 -2.00 7.14 -16.37
CA PRO A 297 -2.08 6.13 -17.43
C PRO A 297 -1.99 4.69 -16.90
N ARG A 298 -1.03 4.40 -16.02
CA ARG A 298 -0.89 3.05 -15.42
C ARG A 298 -2.02 2.74 -14.45
N PHE A 299 -2.48 3.72 -13.67
CA PHE A 299 -3.63 3.52 -12.79
C PHE A 299 -4.89 3.15 -13.58
N ILE A 300 -5.24 3.92 -14.62
CA ILE A 300 -6.38 3.64 -15.50
C ILE A 300 -6.29 2.23 -16.08
N GLN A 301 -5.11 1.85 -16.56
CA GLN A 301 -4.87 0.52 -17.13
C GLN A 301 -5.01 -0.59 -16.08
N ARG A 302 -4.31 -0.50 -14.95
CA ARG A 302 -4.19 -1.56 -13.94
C ARG A 302 -5.43 -1.70 -13.05
N ALA A 303 -6.13 -0.61 -12.79
CA ALA A 303 -7.42 -0.63 -12.11
C ALA A 303 -8.60 -0.93 -13.07
N HIS A 304 -8.33 -1.13 -14.37
CA HIS A 304 -9.33 -1.42 -15.40
C HIS A 304 -10.44 -0.36 -15.49
N LEU A 305 -10.09 0.92 -15.33
CA LEU A 305 -11.06 2.02 -15.29
C LEU A 305 -11.72 2.30 -16.65
N THR A 306 -11.24 1.70 -17.73
CA THR A 306 -11.85 1.79 -19.07
C THR A 306 -13.16 1.01 -19.19
N ASN A 307 -13.40 0.02 -18.32
CA ASN A 307 -14.68 -0.69 -18.27
C ASN A 307 -15.64 0.03 -17.31
N HIS A 308 -16.48 0.92 -17.85
CA HIS A 308 -17.39 1.74 -17.06
C HIS A 308 -18.34 0.91 -16.18
N SER A 309 -19.00 -0.11 -16.74
CA SER A 309 -19.92 -0.97 -15.99
C SER A 309 -19.22 -1.67 -14.81
N ARG A 310 -18.00 -2.19 -15.02
CA ARG A 310 -17.22 -2.80 -13.94
C ARG A 310 -16.87 -1.80 -12.84
N LEU A 311 -16.57 -0.55 -13.19
CA LEU A 311 -16.30 0.50 -12.22
C LEU A 311 -17.56 0.86 -11.41
N VAL A 312 -18.71 0.98 -12.06
CA VAL A 312 -20.00 1.24 -11.40
C VAL A 312 -20.35 0.13 -10.42
N ASP A 313 -20.25 -1.14 -10.84
CA ASP A 313 -20.50 -2.29 -9.95
C ASP A 313 -19.57 -2.28 -8.74
N LEU A 314 -18.30 -1.94 -8.96
CA LEU A 314 -17.30 -1.87 -7.90
C LEU A 314 -17.64 -0.76 -6.90
N ILE A 315 -17.99 0.44 -7.37
CA ILE A 315 -18.39 1.57 -6.52
C ILE A 315 -19.67 1.24 -5.75
N PHE A 316 -20.67 0.67 -6.43
CA PHE A 316 -21.93 0.25 -5.82
C PHE A 316 -21.70 -0.74 -4.67
N ASN A 317 -20.92 -1.81 -4.92
CA ASN A 317 -20.60 -2.78 -3.88
C ASN A 317 -19.77 -2.15 -2.75
N SER A 318 -18.86 -1.22 -3.05
CA SER A 318 -18.12 -0.49 -2.02
C SER A 318 -19.01 0.41 -1.17
N ALA A 319 -20.07 0.99 -1.74
CA ALA A 319 -21.06 1.74 -0.98
C ALA A 319 -21.81 0.83 0.01
N LEU A 320 -22.23 -0.36 -0.43
CA LEU A 320 -22.85 -1.34 0.46
C LEU A 320 -21.90 -1.81 1.56
N ALA A 321 -20.62 -2.01 1.23
CA ALA A 321 -19.57 -2.35 2.18
C ALA A 321 -19.41 -1.27 3.26
N TYR A 322 -19.34 0.00 2.84
CA TYR A 322 -19.26 1.15 3.74
C TYR A 322 -20.49 1.25 4.66
N MET A 323 -21.69 1.05 4.13
CA MET A 323 -22.89 1.06 4.97
C MET A 323 -22.89 -0.09 5.98
N ALA A 324 -22.49 -1.29 5.56
CA ALA A 324 -22.40 -2.45 6.44
C ALA A 324 -21.39 -2.24 7.59
N SER A 325 -20.25 -1.61 7.30
CA SER A 325 -19.24 -1.30 8.33
C SER A 325 -19.70 -0.23 9.32
N ASN A 326 -20.59 0.67 8.89
CA ASN A 326 -21.26 1.67 9.75
C ASN A 326 -22.54 1.16 10.42
N GLY A 327 -22.74 -0.16 10.49
CA GLY A 327 -23.86 -0.77 11.22
C GLY A 327 -25.21 -0.72 10.50
N ARG A 328 -25.27 -0.30 9.23
CA ARG A 328 -26.54 -0.14 8.47
C ARG A 328 -26.93 -1.39 7.68
N ARG A 329 -26.82 -2.57 8.30
CA ARG A 329 -27.05 -3.86 7.62
C ARG A 329 -28.47 -4.02 7.08
N ASP A 330 -29.47 -3.57 7.83
CA ASP A 330 -30.87 -3.66 7.39
C ASP A 330 -31.12 -2.87 6.11
N GLN A 331 -30.43 -1.73 5.95
CA GLN A 331 -30.49 -0.94 4.71
C GLN A 331 -29.79 -1.64 3.55
N VAL A 332 -28.64 -2.28 3.80
CA VAL A 332 -27.97 -3.13 2.79
C VAL A 332 -28.89 -4.26 2.35
N LEU A 333 -29.54 -4.95 3.29
CA LEU A 333 -30.52 -6.01 3.00
C LEU A 333 -31.72 -5.47 2.20
N ALA A 334 -32.21 -4.28 2.54
CA ALA A 334 -33.30 -3.63 1.79
C ALA A 334 -32.90 -3.30 0.34
N ILE A 335 -31.64 -2.89 0.11
CA ILE A 335 -31.12 -2.62 -1.23
C ILE A 335 -31.01 -3.92 -2.05
N ILE A 336 -30.40 -4.97 -1.50
CA ILE A 336 -30.14 -6.20 -2.28
C ILE A 336 -31.39 -7.06 -2.48
N SER A 337 -32.40 -6.97 -1.61
CA SER A 337 -33.60 -7.82 -1.65
C SER A 337 -34.58 -7.46 -2.75
N LYS A 338 -34.46 -6.25 -3.32
CA LYS A 338 -35.32 -5.76 -4.42
C LYS A 338 -34.45 -5.18 -5.54
N PRO A 339 -33.66 -6.02 -6.24
CA PRO A 339 -32.79 -5.54 -7.31
C PRO A 339 -33.61 -5.14 -8.55
N GLY A 340 -33.16 -4.09 -9.23
CA GLY A 340 -33.66 -3.70 -10.54
C GLY A 340 -34.90 -2.80 -10.53
N PRO A 341 -35.40 -2.47 -11.74
CA PRO A 341 -36.49 -1.53 -11.92
C PRO A 341 -37.82 -2.04 -11.38
N GLN A 342 -38.55 -1.16 -10.71
CA GLN A 342 -39.92 -1.42 -10.28
C GLN A 342 -40.93 -0.96 -11.34
N LEU A 343 -42.09 -1.61 -11.35
CA LEU A 343 -43.23 -1.19 -12.19
C LEU A 343 -43.63 0.27 -11.92
N PHE A 344 -43.45 0.75 -10.68
CA PHE A 344 -43.74 2.12 -10.28
C PHE A 344 -42.65 2.63 -9.34
N GLY A 345 -42.11 3.82 -9.63
CA GLY A 345 -41.09 4.48 -8.82
C GLY A 345 -39.70 3.83 -8.92
N TYR A 346 -38.81 4.24 -8.02
CA TYR A 346 -37.44 3.74 -7.94
C TYR A 346 -37.25 2.90 -6.67
N SER A 347 -36.56 1.77 -6.82
CA SER A 347 -36.05 0.98 -5.70
C SER A 347 -34.86 1.66 -5.02
N LEU A 348 -34.54 1.24 -3.80
CA LEU A 348 -33.27 1.62 -3.16
C LEU A 348 -32.07 1.10 -3.96
N TRP A 349 -32.20 -0.04 -4.64
CA TRP A 349 -31.15 -0.54 -5.52
C TRP A 349 -30.85 0.43 -6.65
N GLU A 350 -31.88 0.88 -7.38
CA GLU A 350 -31.73 1.84 -8.48
C GLU A 350 -31.15 3.17 -8.00
N LEU A 351 -31.61 3.66 -6.84
CA LEU A 351 -31.04 4.87 -6.25
C LEU A 351 -29.53 4.75 -6.08
N TYR A 352 -29.05 3.73 -5.37
CA TYR A 352 -27.62 3.58 -5.10
C TYR A 352 -26.82 3.27 -6.37
N TYR A 353 -27.39 2.52 -7.32
CA TYR A 353 -26.74 2.22 -8.58
C TYR A 353 -26.60 3.47 -9.46
N ASN A 354 -27.65 4.30 -9.58
CA ASN A 354 -27.60 5.57 -10.32
C ASN A 354 -26.59 6.54 -9.72
N VAL A 355 -26.56 6.69 -8.39
CA VAL A 355 -25.56 7.53 -7.72
C VAL A 355 -24.13 6.99 -7.93
N SER A 356 -23.96 5.66 -8.01
CA SER A 356 -22.68 5.03 -8.35
C SER A 356 -22.24 5.36 -9.78
N GLN A 357 -23.18 5.41 -10.74
CA GLN A 357 -22.90 5.86 -12.11
C GLN A 357 -22.41 7.30 -12.14
N TRP A 358 -23.14 8.23 -11.52
CA TRP A 358 -22.73 9.64 -11.49
C TRP A 358 -21.38 9.85 -10.80
N THR A 359 -21.12 9.08 -9.73
CA THR A 359 -19.83 9.09 -9.02
C THR A 359 -18.69 8.57 -9.92
N ALA A 360 -18.92 7.48 -10.67
CA ALA A 360 -17.96 6.95 -11.63
C ALA A 360 -17.62 7.96 -12.74
N GLU A 361 -18.64 8.62 -13.29
CA GLU A 361 -18.47 9.64 -14.32
C GLU A 361 -17.67 10.84 -13.81
N LEU A 362 -18.00 11.33 -12.61
CA LEU A 362 -17.26 12.41 -11.96
C LEU A 362 -15.79 12.00 -11.75
N PHE A 363 -15.55 10.82 -11.19
CA PHE A 363 -14.20 10.29 -10.96
C PHE A 363 -13.38 10.20 -12.26
N LEU A 364 -13.94 9.57 -13.31
CA LEU A 364 -13.28 9.43 -14.61
C LEU A 364 -13.02 10.79 -15.26
N SER A 365 -13.91 11.77 -15.09
CA SER A 365 -13.69 13.12 -15.60
C SER A 365 -12.50 13.81 -14.94
N LYS A 366 -12.28 13.58 -13.63
CA LYS A 366 -11.12 14.10 -12.89
C LYS A 366 -9.84 13.38 -13.32
N MET A 367 -9.89 12.07 -13.52
CA MET A 367 -8.74 11.29 -13.99
C MET A 367 -8.25 11.75 -15.37
N LYS A 368 -9.17 12.09 -16.28
CA LYS A 368 -8.83 12.64 -17.60
C LYS A 368 -8.23 14.05 -17.54
N LYS A 369 -8.57 14.86 -16.53
CA LYS A 369 -8.07 16.24 -16.37
C LYS A 369 -6.76 16.33 -15.60
N GLY A 370 -6.50 15.37 -14.69
CA GLY A 370 -5.29 15.31 -13.89
C GLY A 370 -4.15 14.48 -14.50
N GLY A 371 -4.46 13.70 -15.54
CA GLY A 371 -3.50 12.91 -16.32
C GLY A 371 -2.76 13.67 -17.41
#